data_AF-A0AAV5DFI5-F1
#
_entry.id   AF-A0AAV5DFI5-F1
#
_cell.length_a   1.000
_cell.length_b   1.000
_cell.length_c   1.000
_cell.angle_alpha   90.00
_cell.angle_beta   90.00
_cell.angle_gamma   90.00
#
_symmetry.space_group_name_H-M   'P 1'
#
loop_
_entity.id
_entity.type
_entity.pdbx_description
1 polymer ?
#
loop_
_entity_poly.entity_id
_entity_poly.type
_entity_poly.pdbx_seq_one_letter_code
_entity_poly.pdbx_strand_id
1 'polypeptide(L)'
;MRVSARNSICVYLNLGFLCSLYHELEVSSFRVRDELRKETLQLAKENLEKEQRILELRNQCTIIRTSELAAAQDRLSDLERQKDEIMRSYSPAALLDKLQASMAKLDEESEELHQKFLEKDIDLATFVQKYKKIRTAYHKQALLHLAGKTSLH
;
A
#
# COMPACT_ATOMS: atom_id res chain seq x y z
N MET A 1 55.93 -81.35 -25.62
CA MET A 1 54.48 -81.11 -25.77
C MET A 1 53.77 -80.51 -24.53
N ARG A 2 54.24 -80.67 -23.28
CA ARG A 2 53.55 -80.12 -22.08
C ARG A 2 53.60 -78.59 -21.90
N VAL A 3 54.62 -77.91 -22.46
CA VAL A 3 54.77 -76.44 -22.32
C VAL A 3 53.75 -75.67 -23.18
N SER A 4 53.44 -76.18 -24.37
CA SER A 4 52.45 -75.57 -25.28
C SER A 4 51.02 -75.61 -24.72
N ALA A 5 50.62 -76.72 -24.11
CA ALA A 5 49.31 -76.85 -23.47
C ALA A 5 49.13 -75.91 -22.26
N ARG A 6 50.18 -75.70 -21.46
CA ARG A 6 50.15 -74.74 -20.34
C ARG A 6 50.03 -73.29 -20.82
N ASN A 7 50.71 -72.92 -21.91
CA ASN A 7 50.57 -71.60 -22.52
C ASN A 7 49.16 -71.39 -23.10
N SER A 8 48.58 -72.37 -23.80
CA SER A 8 47.21 -72.27 -24.30
C SER A 8 46.19 -72.12 -23.15
N ILE A 9 46.30 -72.92 -22.09
CA ILE A 9 45.41 -72.82 -20.92
C ILE A 9 45.56 -71.44 -20.25
N CYS A 10 46.78 -70.92 -20.10
CA CYS A 10 47.03 -69.59 -19.55
C CYS A 10 46.41 -68.47 -20.42
N VAL A 11 46.47 -68.58 -21.75
CA VAL A 11 45.85 -67.60 -22.66
C VAL A 11 44.32 -67.65 -22.57
N TYR A 12 43.70 -68.83 -22.53
CA TYR A 12 42.24 -68.94 -22.39
C TYR A 12 41.73 -68.45 -21.02
N LEU A 13 42.46 -68.72 -19.93
CA LEU A 13 42.16 -68.19 -18.60
C LEU A 13 42.27 -66.66 -18.57
N ASN A 14 43.30 -66.08 -19.18
CA ASN A 14 43.45 -64.63 -19.28
C ASN A 14 42.35 -63.99 -20.14
N LEU A 15 41.98 -64.60 -21.27
CA LEU A 15 40.93 -64.10 -22.15
C LEU A 15 39.54 -64.19 -21.48
N GLY A 16 39.26 -65.27 -20.75
CA GLY A 16 38.05 -65.42 -19.95
C GLY A 16 37.95 -64.40 -18.82
N PHE A 17 39.07 -64.12 -18.15
CA PHE A 17 39.15 -63.09 -17.11
C PHE A 17 38.92 -61.68 -17.68
N LEU A 18 39.57 -61.34 -18.81
CA LEU A 18 39.34 -60.07 -19.53
C LEU A 18 37.88 -59.91 -19.98
N CYS A 19 37.25 -60.97 -20.47
CA CYS A 19 35.84 -60.94 -20.88
C CYS A 19 34.90 -60.67 -19.68
N SER A 20 35.15 -61.32 -18.53
CA SER A 20 34.39 -61.07 -17.29
C SER A 20 34.54 -59.63 -16.82
N LEU A 21 35.77 -59.10 -16.86
CA LEU A 21 36.06 -57.73 -16.43
C LEU A 21 35.41 -56.69 -17.36
N TYR A 22 35.40 -56.96 -18.67
CA TYR A 22 34.71 -56.13 -19.66
C TYR A 22 33.20 -56.13 -19.45
N HIS A 23 32.62 -57.30 -19.18
CA HIS A 23 31.19 -57.43 -18.92
C HIS A 23 30.79 -56.70 -17.63
N GLU A 24 31.57 -56.83 -16.55
CA GLU A 24 31.35 -56.10 -15.29
C GLU A 24 31.44 -54.59 -15.47
N LEU A 25 32.43 -54.10 -16.23
CA LEU A 25 32.55 -52.68 -16.58
C LEU A 25 31.36 -52.18 -17.39
N GLU A 26 30.87 -52.96 -18.36
CA GLU A 26 29.73 -52.60 -19.19
C GLU A 26 28.42 -52.56 -18.41
N VAL A 27 28.20 -53.55 -17.52
CA VAL A 27 27.06 -53.59 -16.61
C VAL A 27 27.10 -52.42 -15.62
N SER A 28 28.26 -52.13 -15.04
CA SER A 28 28.46 -50.97 -14.16
C SER A 28 28.17 -49.65 -14.90
N SER A 29 28.69 -49.49 -16.11
CA SER A 29 28.44 -48.32 -16.96
C SER A 29 26.95 -48.17 -17.31
N PHE A 30 26.26 -49.28 -17.60
CA PHE A 30 24.82 -49.27 -17.85
C PHE A 30 24.02 -48.83 -16.62
N ARG A 31 24.34 -49.38 -15.44
CA ARG A 31 23.66 -49.02 -14.18
C ARG A 31 23.78 -47.54 -13.85
N VAL A 32 25.00 -46.99 -13.92
CA VAL A 32 25.23 -45.56 -13.66
C VAL A 32 24.45 -44.68 -14.65
N ARG A 33 24.40 -45.05 -15.94
CA ARG A 33 23.60 -44.32 -16.93
C ARG A 33 22.10 -44.40 -16.67
N ASP A 34 21.61 -45.55 -16.22
CA ASP A 34 20.19 -45.74 -15.91
C ASP A 34 19.77 -44.96 -14.66
N GLU A 35 20.58 -45.00 -13.59
CA GLU A 35 20.38 -44.19 -12.38
C GLU A 35 20.38 -42.69 -12.70
N LEU A 36 21.38 -42.21 -13.46
CA LEU A 36 21.45 -40.81 -13.87
C LEU A 36 20.23 -40.38 -14.70
N ARG A 37 19.73 -41.24 -15.59
CA ARG A 37 18.51 -40.95 -16.38
C ARG A 37 17.28 -40.85 -15.48
N LYS A 38 17.14 -41.75 -14.51
CA LYS A 38 16.02 -41.72 -13.55
C LYS A 38 16.04 -40.46 -12.69
N GLU A 39 17.20 -40.11 -12.15
CA GLU A 39 17.37 -38.88 -11.36
C GLU A 39 17.10 -37.63 -12.20
N THR A 40 17.63 -37.55 -13.41
CA THR A 40 17.40 -36.43 -14.33
C THR A 40 15.91 -36.27 -14.66
N LEU A 41 15.21 -37.39 -14.90
CA LEU A 41 13.79 -37.38 -15.19
C LEU A 41 12.96 -36.96 -13.97
N GLN A 42 13.33 -37.42 -12.77
CA GLN A 42 12.68 -37.04 -11.53
C GLN A 42 12.86 -35.54 -11.25
N LEU A 43 14.09 -35.02 -11.37
CA LEU A 43 14.38 -33.59 -11.23
C LEU A 43 13.62 -32.75 -12.26
N ALA A 44 13.54 -33.20 -13.51
CA ALA A 44 12.77 -32.49 -14.54
C ALA A 44 11.29 -32.38 -14.18
N LYS A 45 10.69 -33.44 -13.65
CA LYS A 45 9.30 -33.42 -13.17
C LYS A 45 9.09 -32.45 -12.02
N GLU A 46 9.94 -32.53 -10.99
CA GLU A 46 9.86 -31.64 -9.82
C GLU A 46 10.07 -30.17 -10.21
N ASN A 47 10.95 -29.90 -11.17
CA ASN A 47 11.18 -28.55 -11.67
C ASN A 47 9.95 -28.00 -12.40
N LEU A 48 9.30 -28.81 -13.24
CA LEU A 48 8.07 -28.40 -13.92
C LEU A 48 6.94 -28.09 -12.92
N GLU A 49 6.79 -28.89 -11.85
CA GLU A 49 5.81 -28.62 -10.80
C GLU A 49 6.12 -27.31 -10.04
N LYS A 50 7.39 -27.04 -9.73
CA LYS A 50 7.82 -25.79 -9.11
C LYS A 50 7.58 -24.59 -10.03
N GLU A 51 7.82 -24.71 -11.33
CA GLU A 51 7.54 -23.66 -12.31
C GLU A 51 6.06 -23.28 -12.33
N GLN A 52 5.17 -24.27 -12.35
CA GLN A 52 3.72 -24.03 -12.26
C GLN A 52 3.36 -23.27 -10.99
N ARG A 53 3.90 -23.71 -9.84
CA ARG A 53 3.64 -23.04 -8.56
C ARG A 53 4.17 -21.59 -8.53
N ILE A 54 5.32 -21.32 -9.13
CA ILE A 54 5.88 -19.98 -9.24
C ILE A 54 4.96 -19.09 -10.08
N LEU A 55 4.41 -19.59 -11.19
CA LEU A 55 3.48 -18.84 -12.03
C LEU A 55 2.19 -18.49 -11.28
N GLU A 56 1.62 -19.43 -10.53
CA GLU A 56 0.45 -19.18 -9.70
C GLU A 56 0.70 -18.07 -8.67
N LEU A 57 1.80 -18.16 -7.94
CA LEU A 57 2.17 -17.16 -6.94
C LEU A 57 2.39 -15.79 -7.56
N ARG A 58 3.03 -15.72 -8.74
CA ARG A 58 3.20 -14.46 -9.49
C ARG A 58 1.88 -13.86 -9.91
N ASN A 59 0.93 -14.69 -10.37
CA ASN A 59 -0.40 -14.22 -10.74
C ASN A 59 -1.15 -13.69 -9.52
N GLN A 60 -1.11 -14.39 -8.39
CA GLN A 60 -1.70 -13.93 -7.13
C GLN A 60 -1.09 -12.60 -6.66
N CYS A 61 0.23 -12.47 -6.64
CA CYS A 61 0.89 -11.20 -6.31
C CYS A 61 0.50 -10.07 -7.26
N THR A 62 0.34 -10.38 -8.55
CA THR A 62 -0.11 -9.39 -9.55
C THR A 62 -1.51 -8.91 -9.22
N ILE A 63 -2.45 -9.83 -8.96
CA ILE A 63 -3.83 -9.51 -8.58
C ILE A 63 -3.82 -8.62 -7.33
N ILE A 64 -3.20 -9.06 -6.23
CA ILE A 64 -3.15 -8.32 -4.97
C ILE A 64 -2.60 -6.90 -5.19
N ARG A 65 -1.53 -6.77 -5.97
CA ARG A 65 -0.93 -5.46 -6.27
C ARG A 65 -1.88 -4.55 -7.06
N THR A 66 -2.60 -5.10 -8.04
CA THR A 66 -3.45 -4.29 -8.93
C THR A 66 -4.86 -4.05 -8.40
N SER A 67 -5.39 -4.92 -7.54
CA SER A 67 -6.74 -4.79 -7.00
C SER A 67 -6.72 -4.25 -5.58
N GLU A 68 -6.05 -4.94 -4.66
CA GLU A 68 -6.13 -4.64 -3.24
C GLU A 68 -5.23 -3.47 -2.86
N LEU A 69 -3.95 -3.52 -3.27
CA LEU A 69 -3.00 -2.47 -2.93
C LEU A 69 -3.36 -1.15 -3.61
N ALA A 70 -3.68 -1.19 -4.91
CA ALA A 70 -4.09 0.01 -5.65
C ALA A 70 -5.35 0.64 -5.03
N ALA A 71 -6.40 -0.15 -4.74
CA ALA A 71 -7.61 0.38 -4.12
C ALA A 71 -7.36 0.95 -2.71
N ALA A 72 -6.47 0.34 -1.92
CA ALA A 72 -6.07 0.86 -0.62
C ALA A 72 -5.30 2.17 -0.74
N GLN A 73 -4.42 2.30 -1.73
CA GLN A 73 -3.68 3.53 -2.01
C GLN A 73 -4.60 4.66 -2.46
N ASP A 74 -5.55 4.39 -3.35
CA ASP A 74 -6.54 5.37 -3.79
C ASP A 74 -7.38 5.86 -2.61
N ARG A 75 -7.85 4.94 -1.76
CA ARG A 75 -8.61 5.28 -0.55
C ARG A 75 -7.78 6.10 0.44
N LEU A 76 -6.50 5.79 0.59
CA LEU A 76 -5.59 6.57 1.44
C LEU A 76 -5.44 7.99 0.91
N SER A 77 -5.19 8.15 -0.39
CA SER A 77 -5.08 9.45 -1.06
C SER A 77 -6.34 10.30 -0.87
N ASP A 78 -7.53 9.71 -1.01
CA ASP A 78 -8.79 10.40 -0.77
C ASP A 78 -8.94 10.87 0.68
N LEU A 79 -8.55 10.04 1.65
CA LEU A 79 -8.61 10.40 3.06
C LEU A 79 -7.59 11.49 3.41
N GLU A 80 -6.39 11.45 2.84
CA GLU A 80 -5.38 12.51 3.01
C GLU A 80 -5.88 13.84 2.46
N ARG A 81 -6.52 13.82 1.28
CA ARG A 81 -7.16 15.01 0.69
C ARG A 81 -8.25 15.58 1.60
N GLN A 82 -9.13 14.73 2.13
CA GLN A 82 -10.16 15.15 3.08
C GLN A 82 -9.55 15.74 4.36
N LYS A 83 -8.50 15.11 4.90
CA LYS A 83 -7.77 15.59 6.08
C LYS A 83 -7.21 16.99 5.82
N ASP A 84 -6.56 17.20 4.67
CA ASP A 84 -5.96 18.49 4.33
C ASP A 84 -7.01 19.59 4.10
N GLU A 85 -8.16 19.26 3.50
CA GLU A 85 -9.28 20.18 3.35
C GLU A 85 -9.87 20.60 4.70
N ILE A 86 -10.09 19.63 5.60
CA ILE A 86 -10.53 19.89 6.97
C ILE A 86 -9.51 20.77 7.66
N MET A 87 -8.23 20.39 7.68
CA MET A 87 -7.16 21.17 8.32
C MET A 87 -7.07 22.59 7.78
N ARG A 88 -7.23 22.80 6.48
CA ARG A 88 -7.28 24.15 5.88
C ARG A 88 -8.45 24.96 6.43
N SER A 89 -9.65 24.36 6.49
CA SER A 89 -10.88 25.03 6.96
C SER A 89 -10.91 25.35 8.46
N TYR A 90 -10.13 24.62 9.26
CA TYR A 90 -9.94 24.80 10.70
C TYR A 90 -8.58 25.40 11.05
N SER A 91 -7.83 25.87 10.06
CA SER A 91 -6.59 26.60 10.32
C SER A 91 -6.90 27.87 11.13
N PRO A 92 -5.99 28.30 12.02
CA PRO A 92 -6.21 29.50 12.83
C PRO A 92 -6.55 30.73 11.99
N ALA A 93 -5.89 30.90 10.83
CA ALA A 93 -6.20 31.97 9.89
C ALA A 93 -7.63 31.86 9.34
N ALA A 94 -8.05 30.68 8.84
CA ALA A 94 -9.40 30.49 8.32
C ALA A 94 -10.49 30.70 9.40
N LEU A 95 -10.22 30.32 10.65
CA LEU A 95 -11.15 30.56 11.77
C LEU A 95 -11.23 32.05 12.11
N LEU A 96 -10.11 32.78 12.09
CA LEU A 96 -10.10 34.24 12.27
C LEU A 96 -10.84 34.96 11.14
N ASP A 97 -10.65 34.54 9.88
CA ASP A 97 -11.36 35.10 8.73
C ASP A 97 -12.88 34.88 8.84
N LYS A 98 -13.30 33.67 9.24
CA LYS A 98 -14.72 33.37 9.51
C LYS A 98 -15.28 34.25 10.64
N LEU A 99 -14.50 34.48 11.69
CA LEU A 99 -14.89 35.34 12.80
C LEU A 99 -15.03 36.80 12.36
N GLN A 100 -14.09 37.29 11.55
CA GLN A 100 -14.13 38.63 10.96
C GLN A 100 -15.34 38.81 10.03
N ALA A 101 -15.67 37.82 9.19
CA ALA A 101 -16.86 37.85 8.35
C ALA A 101 -18.15 37.86 9.18
N SER A 102 -18.22 37.07 10.27
CA SER A 102 -19.35 37.10 11.21
C SER A 102 -19.50 38.48 11.86
N MET A 103 -18.40 39.14 12.21
CA MET A 103 -18.43 40.49 12.77
C MET A 103 -18.98 41.51 11.78
N ALA A 104 -18.52 41.47 10.52
CA ALA A 104 -19.02 42.34 9.46
C ALA A 104 -20.54 42.18 9.24
N LYS A 105 -21.04 40.94 9.29
CA LYS A 105 -22.47 40.66 9.21
C LYS A 105 -23.26 41.26 10.39
N LEU A 106 -22.73 41.16 11.61
CA LEU A 106 -23.38 41.77 12.78
C LEU A 106 -23.41 43.30 12.70
N ASP A 107 -22.37 43.91 12.12
CA ASP A 107 -22.37 45.35 11.84
C ASP A 107 -23.48 45.70 10.82
N GLU A 108 -23.57 44.97 9.71
CA GLU A 108 -24.63 45.16 8.70
C GLU A 108 -26.04 44.98 9.31
N GLU A 109 -26.28 43.90 10.07
CA GLU A 109 -27.55 43.67 10.77
C GLU A 109 -27.88 44.81 11.77
N SER A 110 -26.87 45.43 12.37
CA SER A 110 -27.06 46.57 13.28
C SER A 110 -27.47 47.84 12.55
N GLU A 111 -26.92 48.09 11.36
CA GLU A 111 -27.29 49.22 10.49
C GLU A 111 -28.69 49.04 9.90
N GLU A 112 -29.04 47.83 9.45
CA GLU A 112 -30.41 47.51 9.01
C GLU A 112 -31.43 47.73 10.14
N LEU A 113 -31.08 47.32 11.37
CA LEU A 113 -31.93 47.54 12.53
C LEU A 113 -32.08 49.04 12.85
N HIS A 114 -31.01 49.82 12.68
CA HIS A 114 -31.03 51.26 12.83
C HIS A 114 -31.96 51.91 11.81
N GLN A 115 -31.88 51.50 10.54
CA GLN A 115 -32.73 52.00 9.47
C GLN A 115 -34.21 51.73 9.74
N LYS A 116 -34.57 50.50 10.15
CA LYS A 116 -35.96 50.15 10.52
C LYS A 116 -36.51 51.02 11.67
N PHE A 117 -35.65 51.41 12.61
CA PHE A 117 -36.06 52.31 13.68
C PHE A 117 -36.33 53.74 13.16
N LEU A 118 -35.50 54.25 12.24
CA LEU A 118 -35.70 55.56 11.61
C LEU A 118 -36.98 55.60 10.76
N GLU A 119 -37.28 54.51 10.07
CA GLU A 119 -38.51 54.31 9.28
C GLU A 119 -39.76 54.12 10.14
N LYS A 120 -39.59 54.02 11.47
CA LYS A 120 -40.64 53.76 12.47
C LYS A 120 -41.33 52.40 12.32
N ASP A 121 -40.68 51.45 11.65
CA ASP A 121 -41.14 50.05 11.54
C ASP A 121 -41.06 49.30 12.87
N ILE A 122 -40.21 49.76 13.78
CA ILE A 122 -40.04 49.19 15.12
C ILE A 122 -40.09 50.28 16.18
N ASP A 123 -40.61 49.95 17.36
CA ASP A 123 -40.63 50.84 18.51
C ASP A 123 -39.26 50.89 19.23
N LEU A 124 -39.08 51.91 20.07
CA LEU A 124 -37.83 52.14 20.79
C LEU A 124 -37.44 50.99 21.71
N ALA A 125 -38.40 50.35 22.39
CA ALA A 125 -38.09 49.26 23.31
C ALA A 125 -37.58 48.03 22.54
N THR A 126 -38.23 47.70 21.42
CA THR A 126 -37.79 46.64 20.51
C THR A 126 -36.42 46.92 19.90
N PHE A 127 -36.18 48.17 19.45
CA PHE A 127 -34.89 48.59 18.92
C PHE A 127 -33.77 48.41 19.96
N VAL A 128 -33.93 48.97 21.16
CA VAL A 128 -32.90 48.91 22.21
C VAL A 128 -32.59 47.47 22.59
N GLN A 129 -33.61 46.63 22.74
CA GLN A 129 -33.42 45.22 23.09
C GLN A 129 -32.62 44.47 22.01
N LYS A 130 -33.00 44.61 20.73
CA LYS A 130 -32.34 43.92 19.61
C LYS A 130 -30.93 44.47 19.38
N TYR A 131 -30.77 45.79 19.39
CA TYR A 131 -29.49 46.45 19.13
C TYR A 131 -28.46 46.09 20.19
N LYS A 132 -28.86 46.10 21.48
CA LYS A 132 -27.99 45.65 22.58
C LYS A 132 -27.53 44.21 22.38
N LYS A 133 -28.41 43.31 21.92
CA LYS A 133 -28.08 41.90 21.67
C LYS A 133 -27.04 41.77 20.55
N ILE A 134 -27.23 42.45 19.43
CA ILE A 134 -26.32 42.43 18.27
C ILE A 134 -24.95 42.99 18.67
N ARG A 135 -24.91 44.19 19.28
CA ARG A 135 -23.65 44.81 19.71
C ARG A 135 -22.91 43.99 20.76
N THR A 136 -23.62 43.36 21.71
CA THR A 136 -22.99 42.45 22.67
C THR A 136 -22.34 41.25 21.98
N ALA A 137 -23.00 40.66 20.97
CA ALA A 137 -22.42 39.56 20.19
C ALA A 137 -21.19 40.01 19.40
N TYR A 138 -21.27 41.17 18.74
CA TYR A 138 -20.15 41.76 17.99
C TYR A 138 -18.93 41.96 18.87
N HIS A 139 -19.08 42.64 20.02
CA HIS A 139 -17.94 42.92 20.89
C HIS A 139 -17.32 41.65 21.49
N LYS A 140 -18.12 40.62 21.78
CA LYS A 140 -17.59 39.31 22.18
C LYS A 140 -16.72 38.69 21.08
N GLN A 141 -17.17 38.74 19.83
CA GLN A 141 -16.41 38.24 18.69
C GLN A 141 -15.14 39.08 18.44
N ALA A 142 -15.22 40.40 18.57
CA ALA A 142 -14.08 41.30 18.41
C ALA A 142 -12.97 41.01 19.44
N LEU A 143 -13.33 40.79 20.70
CA LEU A 143 -12.39 40.42 21.76
C LEU A 143 -11.76 39.05 21.50
N LEU A 144 -12.55 38.06 21.07
CA LEU A 144 -12.04 36.74 20.72
C LEU A 144 -11.08 36.80 19.52
N HIS A 145 -11.43 37.57 18.49
CA HIS A 145 -10.60 37.76 17.30
C HIS A 145 -9.28 38.45 17.64
N LEU A 146 -9.30 39.48 18.51
CA LEU A 146 -8.10 40.14 18.99
C LEU A 146 -7.21 39.16 19.77
N ALA A 147 -7.77 38.41 20.72
CA ALA A 147 -7.05 37.41 21.48
C ALA A 147 -6.43 36.31 20.59
N GLY A 148 -7.16 35.88 19.56
CA GLY A 148 -6.67 34.92 18.58
C GLY A 148 -5.52 35.47 17.74
N LYS A 149 -5.62 36.72 17.26
CA LYS A 149 -4.53 37.39 16.54
C LYS A 149 -3.27 37.54 17.38
N THR A 150 -3.41 37.91 18.65
CA THR A 150 -2.27 38.07 19.56
C THR A 150 -1.60 36.75 19.93
N SER A 151 -2.32 35.62 19.81
CA SER A 151 -1.78 34.29 20.13
C SER A 151 -1.04 33.64 18.95
N LEU A 152 -1.10 34.23 17.76
CA LEU A 152 -0.42 33.77 16.54
C LEU A 152 0.92 34.48 16.28
N HIS A 153 1.29 35.44 17.12
CA HIS A 153 2.62 36.05 17.21
C HIS A 153 3.36 35.47 18.41
#